data_AF-A0A4R0IC57-F1
#
_entry.id   AF-A0A4R0IC57-F1
#
_cell.length_a   1.000
_cell.length_b   1.000
_cell.length_c   1.000
_cell.angle_alpha   90.00
_cell.angle_beta   90.00
_cell.angle_gamma   90.00
#
_symmetry.space_group_name_H-M   'P 1'
#
loop_
_entity.id
_entity.type
_entity.pdbx_description
1 polymer ?
#
loop_
_entity_poly.entity_id
_entity_poly.type
_entity_poly.pdbx_seq_one_letter_code
_entity_poly.pdbx_strand_id
1 'polypeptide(L)' 'MNTFADELLRRITGAREALRTAQDDGDLDAERVYAGELESLLRLAHEHDLVLNADRPHDLA' A
#
# COMPACT_ATOMS: atom_id res chain seq x y z
N MET A 1 -6.98 18.88 7.68
CA MET A 1 -6.98 18.24 6.35
C MET A 1 -5.54 17.95 5.99
N ASN A 2 -5.12 16.69 6.06
CA ASN A 2 -3.79 16.28 5.60
C ASN A 2 -3.99 15.36 4.39
N THR A 3 -4.55 15.94 3.32
CA THR A 3 -4.98 15.25 2.09
C THR A 3 -3.89 14.40 1.45
N PHE A 4 -2.62 14.81 1.62
CA PHE A 4 -1.48 14.01 1.18
C PHE A 4 -1.36 12.68 1.93
N ALA A 5 -1.46 12.70 3.26
CA ALA A 5 -1.34 11.50 4.07
C ALA A 5 -2.49 10.52 3.80
N ASP A 6 -3.72 11.03 3.69
CA ASP A 6 -4.91 10.21 3.39
C ASP A 6 -4.80 9.56 2.00
N GLU A 7 -4.33 10.31 1.00
CA GLU A 7 -4.13 9.79 -0.35
C GLU A 7 -2.97 8.78 -0.41
N LEU A 8 -1.86 9.04 0.29
CA LEU A 8 -0.74 8.12 0.35
C LEU A 8 -1.12 6.81 1.03
N LEU A 9 -1.88 6.86 2.13
CA LEU A 9 -2.43 5.67 2.79
C LEU A 9 -3.37 4.87 1.87
N ARG A 10 -4.24 5.56 1.12
CA ARG A 10 -5.12 4.92 0.14
C ARG A 10 -4.33 4.19 -0.94
N ARG A 11 -3.29 4.82 -1.48
CA ARG A 11 -2.42 4.21 -2.50
C ARG A 11 -1.63 3.02 -1.95
N ILE A 12 -1.10 3.12 -0.73
CA ILE A 12 -0.42 1.99 -0.06
C ILE A 12 -1.39 0.81 0.11
N THR A 13 -2.63 1.08 0.51
CA THR A 13 -3.66 0.05 0.66
C THR A 13 -3.96 -0.62 -0.68
N GLY A 14 -4.19 0.17 -1.74
CA GLY A 14 -4.43 -0.36 -3.08
C GLY A 14 -3.25 -1.17 -3.64
N ALA A 15 -2.01 -0.71 -3.44
CA ALA A 15 -0.82 -1.45 -3.88
C ALA A 15 -0.66 -2.80 -3.13
N ARG A 16 -0.99 -2.86 -1.83
CA ARG A 16 -1.01 -4.12 -1.07
C ARG A 16 -2.06 -5.09 -1.58
N GLU A 17 -3.27 -4.61 -1.85
CA GLU A 17 -4.35 -5.44 -2.40
C GLU A 17 -3.99 -5.96 -3.80
N ALA A 18 -3.48 -5.10 -4.67
CA ALA A 18 -3.05 -5.49 -6.02
C ALA A 18 -1.90 -6.49 -6.00
N LEU A 19 -0.91 -6.29 -5.13
CA LEU A 19 0.19 -7.24 -4.93
C LEU A 19 -0.33 -8.60 -4.48
N ARG A 20 -1.25 -8.63 -3.52
CA ARG A 20 -1.85 -9.86 -3.03
C ARG A 20 -2.64 -10.58 -4.14
N THR A 21 -3.44 -9.87 -4.91
CA THR A 21 -4.17 -10.45 -6.05
C THR A 21 -3.20 -11.04 -7.08
N ALA A 22 -2.12 -10.32 -7.42
CA ALA A 22 -1.10 -10.84 -8.35
C ALA A 22 -0.42 -12.12 -7.82
N GLN A 23 -0.17 -12.21 -6.52
CA GLN A 23 0.35 -13.40 -5.86
C GLN A 23 -0.64 -14.57 -5.89
N ASP A 24 -1.91 -14.30 -5.59
CA ASP A 24 -2.99 -15.29 -5.62
C ASP A 24 -3.23 -15.82 -7.05
N ASP A 25 -3.09 -14.98 -8.06
CA ASP A 25 -3.23 -15.32 -9.48
C ASP A 25 -1.96 -15.95 -10.09
N GLY A 26 -0.82 -15.87 -9.40
CA GLY A 26 0.49 -16.32 -9.90
C GLY A 26 1.06 -15.44 -11.03
N ASP A 27 0.62 -14.20 -11.14
CA ASP A 27 1.12 -13.23 -12.11
C ASP A 27 2.43 -12.59 -11.60
N LEU A 28 3.55 -13.21 -11.96
CA LEU A 28 4.89 -12.79 -11.52
C LEU A 28 5.30 -11.40 -12.06
N ASP A 29 4.80 -11.01 -13.23
CA ASP A 29 5.11 -9.70 -13.80
C ASP A 29 4.36 -8.59 -13.03
N ALA A 30 3.08 -8.81 -12.75
CA ALA A 30 2.28 -7.92 -11.92
C ALA A 30 2.80 -7.87 -10.48
N GLU A 31 3.17 -9.01 -9.89
CA GLU A 31 3.77 -9.09 -8.56
C GLU A 31 5.01 -8.19 -8.45
N ARG A 32 5.93 -8.30 -9.41
CA ARG A 32 7.14 -7.47 -9.44
C ARG A 32 6.82 -5.97 -9.53
N VAL A 33 5.82 -5.60 -10.34
CA VAL A 33 5.41 -4.20 -10.49
C VAL A 33 4.81 -3.66 -9.18
N TYR A 34 3.84 -4.36 -8.60
CA TYR A 34 3.18 -3.91 -7.38
C TYR A 34 4.10 -3.94 -6.16
N ALA A 35 5.05 -4.87 -6.09
CA ALA A 35 6.07 -4.88 -5.06
C ALA A 35 6.96 -3.62 -5.11
N GLY A 36 7.41 -3.22 -6.31
CA GLY A 36 8.22 -2.00 -6.49
C GLY A 36 7.43 -0.71 -6.23
N GLU A 37 6.16 -0.66 -6.63
CA GLU A 37 5.27 0.46 -6.30
C GLU A 37 5.07 0.57 -4.78
N LEU A 38 4.75 -0.55 -4.12
CA LEU A 38 4.56 -0.58 -2.68
C LEU A 38 5.83 -0.14 -1.94
N GLU A 39 7.01 -0.61 -2.34
CA GLU A 39 8.29 -0.17 -1.76
C GLU A 39 8.47 1.35 -1.86
N SER A 40 8.18 1.92 -3.04
CA SER A 40 8.29 3.35 -3.29
C SER A 40 7.34 4.17 -2.40
N LEU A 41 6.10 3.71 -2.24
CA LEU A 41 5.10 4.37 -1.41
C LEU A 41 5.44 4.26 0.09
N LEU A 42 5.97 3.12 0.53
CA LEU A 42 6.42 2.92 1.92
C LEU A 42 7.62 3.83 2.23
N ARG A 43 8.57 3.96 1.31
CA ARG A 43 9.69 4.89 1.44
C ARG A 43 9.20 6.33 1.57
N LEU A 44 8.28 6.75 0.70
CA LEU A 44 7.70 8.09 0.77
C LEU A 44 6.98 8.34 2.09
N ALA A 45 6.22 7.36 2.59
CA ALA A 45 5.56 7.48 3.89
C ALA A 45 6.57 7.63 5.04
N HIS A 46 7.69 6.91 4.98
CA HIS A 46 8.77 7.03 5.95
C HIS A 46 9.44 8.41 5.92
N GLU A 47 9.74 8.94 4.72
CA GLU A 47 10.33 10.29 4.53
C GLU A 47 9.44 11.42 5.09
N HIS A 48 8.13 11.17 5.19
CA HIS A 48 7.15 12.12 5.72
C HIS A 48 6.69 11.79 7.15
N ASP A 49 7.39 10.91 7.87
CA ASP A 49 7.10 10.49 9.25
C ASP A 49 5.65 9.98 9.44
N LEU A 50 5.07 9.38 8.40
CA LEU A 50 3.72 8.84 8.47
C LEU A 50 3.72 7.50 9.20
N VAL A 51 2.92 7.41 10.27
CA VAL A 51 2.69 6.16 10.99
C VAL A 51 1.75 5.28 10.16
N LEU A 52 2.33 4.36 9.42
CA LEU A 52 1.60 3.30 8.73
C LEU A 52 1.15 2.28 9.77
N ASN A 53 -0.06 2.45 10.32
CA ASN A 53 -0.68 1.39 11.10
C ASN A 53 -0.96 0.21 10.16
N ALA A 54 -0.04 -0.75 10.13
CA ALA A 54 -0.11 -1.92 9.26
C ALA A 54 -1.26 -2.89 9.62
N ASP A 55 -2.08 -2.56 10.62
CA ASP A 55 -2.93 -3.53 11.30
C ASP A 55 -4.19 -2.92 11.92
N ARG A 56 -4.83 -1.92 11.28
CA ARG A 56 -6.21 -1.62 11.64
C ARG A 56 -7.14 -2.34 10.66
N PRO A 57 -7.68 -3.52 11.00
CA PRO A 57 -8.79 -4.08 10.25
C PRO A 57 -9.86 -3.00 10.17
N HIS A 58 -10.38 -2.80 8.97
CA HIS A 58 -11.54 -1.96 8.73
C HIS A 58 -12.59 -2.34 9.77
N ASP A 59 -12.87 -1.43 10.70
CA ASP A 59 -13.84 -1.65 11.76
C ASP A 59 -15.15 -2.10 11.11
N LEU A 60 -15.64 -3.23 11.62
CA LEU A 60 -17.00 -3.71 11.46
C LEU A 60 -17.97 -2.57 11.79
N ALA A 61 -18.73 -2.15 10.80
CA ALA A 61 -19.98 -1.41 10.97
C ALA A 61 -21.02 -1.98 9.99
#